data_AF-A0AAU5CFZ4-F1
#
_entry.id   AF-A0AAU5CFZ4-F1
#
_cell.length_a   1.000
_cell.length_b   1.000
_cell.length_c   1.000
_cell.angle_alpha   90.00
_cell.angle_beta   90.00
_cell.angle_gamma   90.00
#
_symmetry.space_group_name_H-M   'P 1'
#
loop_
_entity.id
_entity.type
_entity.pdbx_description
1 polymer ?
#
loop_
_entity_poly.entity_id
_entity_poly.type
_entity_poly.pdbx_seq_one_letter_code
_entity_poly.pdbx_strand_id
1 'polypeptide(L)'
;MDRLQGSAWQYVAEVLRPEDLPMLAAHALADGHDSPALRELAGLSRRSDATELRELYVQALSELDVPLPDEETAGRRLLVSLAFGLVQGALSPKEVGDGLSMTVTAHTQEETQFLSVAAEYSEWIEPDDLPAWERELQVAAQLLTASTDLGPGIRTSASRHD
;
A
#
# COMPACT_ATOMS: atom_id res chain seq x y z
N MET A 1 4.35 14.04 -6.98
CA MET A 1 3.25 13.06 -7.06
C MET A 1 2.35 13.32 -5.88
N ASP A 2 1.11 13.68 -6.18
CA ASP A 2 0.11 14.07 -5.19
C ASP A 2 -0.14 12.90 -4.23
N ARG A 3 0.14 13.11 -2.94
CA ARG A 3 0.01 12.06 -1.91
C ARG A 3 -1.40 11.46 -1.90
N LEU A 4 -2.40 12.28 -2.24
CA LEU A 4 -3.80 11.89 -2.38
C LEU A 4 -4.06 10.93 -3.55
N GLN A 5 -3.46 11.16 -4.72
CA GLN A 5 -3.57 10.22 -5.84
C GLN A 5 -2.79 8.93 -5.54
N GLY A 6 -1.66 9.06 -4.84
CA GLY A 6 -0.87 7.94 -4.35
C GLY A 6 -1.59 7.08 -3.31
N SER A 7 -2.53 7.63 -2.54
CA SER A 7 -3.27 6.90 -1.51
C SER A 7 -4.53 6.20 -2.04
N ALA A 8 -4.99 6.50 -3.26
CA ALA A 8 -6.18 5.86 -3.85
C ALA A 8 -6.04 4.33 -3.96
N TRP A 9 -4.88 3.83 -4.40
CA TRP A 9 -4.64 2.38 -4.44
C TRP A 9 -4.46 1.80 -3.03
N GLN A 10 -3.91 2.54 -2.08
CA GLN A 10 -3.76 2.09 -0.69
C GLN A 10 -5.11 1.96 0.01
N TYR A 11 -6.06 2.83 -0.34
CA TYR A 11 -7.44 2.76 0.11
C TYR A 11 -8.13 1.49 -0.41
N VAL A 12 -8.03 1.23 -1.72
CA VAL A 12 -8.60 0.01 -2.33
C VAL A 12 -7.90 -1.25 -1.81
N ALA A 13 -6.58 -1.20 -1.62
CA ALA A 13 -5.77 -2.27 -1.06
C ALA A 13 -6.01 -2.53 0.44
N GLU A 14 -6.90 -1.76 1.08
CA GLU A 14 -7.18 -1.78 2.53
C GLU A 14 -5.96 -1.56 3.43
N VAL A 15 -4.86 -1.05 2.87
CA VAL A 15 -3.63 -0.68 3.59
C VAL A 15 -3.82 0.63 4.36
N LEU A 16 -4.61 1.54 3.80
CA LEU A 16 -4.83 2.86 4.38
C LEU A 16 -5.84 2.78 5.53
N ARG A 17 -5.37 3.05 6.74
CA ARG A 17 -6.25 3.08 7.92
C ARG A 17 -7.19 4.29 7.86
N PRO A 18 -8.48 4.12 8.20
CA PRO A 18 -9.43 5.21 8.24
C PRO A 18 -8.98 6.37 9.14
N GLU A 19 -8.33 6.07 10.27
CA GLU A 19 -7.85 7.09 11.21
C GLU A 19 -6.78 8.03 10.63
N ASP A 20 -6.09 7.62 9.56
CA ASP A 20 -5.06 8.43 8.91
C ASP A 20 -5.65 9.34 7.80
N LEU A 21 -6.91 9.12 7.38
CA LEU A 21 -7.61 9.88 6.34
C LEU A 21 -7.76 11.38 6.66
N PRO A 22 -8.10 11.82 7.89
CA PRO A 22 -8.20 13.26 8.18
C PRO A 22 -6.88 14.01 7.99
N MET A 23 -5.77 13.41 8.40
CA MET A 23 -4.45 14.02 8.25
C MET A 23 -4.01 14.04 6.78
N LEU A 24 -4.32 12.99 6.02
CA LEU A 24 -4.09 12.95 4.58
C LEU A 24 -4.88 14.06 3.87
N ALA A 25 -6.15 14.26 4.22
CA ALA A 25 -6.99 15.32 3.68
C ALA A 25 -6.44 16.71 4.00
N ALA A 26 -5.98 16.94 5.23
CA ALA A 26 -5.34 18.20 5.61
C ALA A 26 -4.07 18.50 4.78
N HIS A 27 -3.26 17.49 4.48
CA HIS A 27 -2.10 17.65 3.59
C HIS A 27 -2.51 17.96 2.16
N ALA A 28 -3.53 17.26 1.63
CA ALA A 28 -4.02 17.50 0.28
C ALA A 28 -4.55 18.93 0.10
N LEU A 29 -5.26 19.47 1.12
CA LEU A 29 -5.66 20.88 1.19
C LEU A 29 -4.45 21.82 1.16
N ALA A 30 -3.40 21.51 1.92
CA ALA A 30 -2.17 22.29 1.94
C ALA A 30 -1.41 22.25 0.60
N ASP A 31 -1.50 21.12 -0.12
CA ASP A 31 -0.94 20.92 -1.46
C ASP A 31 -1.80 21.59 -2.57
N GLY A 32 -2.91 22.25 -2.20
CA GLY A 32 -3.77 23.01 -3.11
C GLY A 32 -4.92 22.20 -3.74
N HIS A 33 -5.13 20.95 -3.33
CA HIS A 33 -6.30 20.17 -3.70
C HIS A 33 -7.45 20.57 -2.78
N ASP A 34 -8.50 21.13 -3.34
CA ASP A 34 -9.60 21.67 -2.53
C ASP A 34 -10.94 21.12 -3.02
N SER A 35 -11.65 20.45 -2.13
CA SER A 35 -13.03 20.03 -2.34
C SER A 35 -13.83 20.15 -1.04
N PRO A 36 -15.16 20.33 -1.12
CA PRO A 36 -16.03 20.36 0.05
C PRO A 36 -15.84 19.15 0.97
N ALA A 37 -15.86 17.93 0.42
CA ALA A 37 -15.70 16.71 1.21
C ALA A 37 -14.30 16.57 1.82
N LEU A 38 -13.26 17.05 1.13
CA LEU A 38 -11.89 17.03 1.64
C LEU A 38 -11.71 17.96 2.85
N ARG A 39 -12.36 19.13 2.84
CA ARG A 39 -12.37 20.07 3.99
C ARG A 39 -13.08 19.47 5.20
N GLU A 40 -14.19 18.80 4.96
CA GLU A 40 -14.95 18.11 6.01
C GLU A 40 -14.11 16.99 6.61
N LEU A 41 -13.53 16.13 5.78
CA LEU A 41 -12.64 15.04 6.21
C LEU A 41 -11.44 15.55 7.01
N ALA A 42 -10.82 16.66 6.60
CA ALA A 42 -9.70 17.28 7.31
C ALA A 42 -10.11 17.86 8.68
N GLY A 43 -11.39 18.22 8.86
CA GLY A 43 -11.94 18.69 10.13
C GLY A 43 -12.28 17.57 11.11
N LEU A 44 -12.33 16.31 10.66
CA LEU A 44 -12.66 15.16 11.50
C LEU A 44 -11.47 14.72 12.37
N SER A 45 -11.81 14.02 13.46
CA SER A 45 -10.81 13.43 14.35
C SER A 45 -10.50 11.99 13.94
N ARG A 46 -9.31 11.52 14.31
CA ARG A 46 -8.91 10.10 14.19
C ARG A 46 -9.85 9.11 14.88
N ARG A 47 -10.72 9.60 15.78
CA ARG A 47 -11.71 8.81 16.54
C ARG A 47 -13.12 8.86 15.95
N SER A 48 -13.30 9.56 14.83
CA SER A 48 -14.57 9.59 14.10
C SER A 48 -14.89 8.20 13.54
N ASP A 49 -16.14 8.00 13.11
CA ASP A 49 -16.58 6.71 12.60
C ASP A 49 -15.79 6.32 11.35
N ALA A 50 -15.29 5.08 11.32
CA ALA A 50 -14.46 4.59 10.23
C ALA A 50 -15.21 4.56 8.89
N THR A 51 -16.53 4.34 8.92
CA THR A 51 -17.39 4.32 7.72
C THR A 51 -17.55 5.74 7.18
N GLU A 52 -17.86 6.69 8.05
CA GLU A 52 -17.97 8.12 7.71
C GLU A 52 -16.68 8.66 7.09
N LEU A 53 -15.52 8.33 7.68
CA LEU A 53 -14.22 8.71 7.15
C LEU A 53 -13.97 8.14 5.74
N ARG A 54 -14.35 6.89 5.50
CA ARG A 54 -14.20 6.21 4.19
C ARG A 54 -15.13 6.83 3.14
N GLU A 55 -16.40 7.07 3.49
CA GLU A 55 -17.37 7.68 2.60
C GLU A 55 -16.94 9.09 2.16
N LEU A 56 -16.50 9.92 3.11
CA LEU A 56 -15.98 11.26 2.81
C LEU A 56 -14.73 11.22 1.93
N TYR A 57 -13.86 10.24 2.12
CA TYR A 57 -12.67 10.09 1.28
C TYR A 57 -13.03 9.72 -0.17
N VAL A 58 -13.94 8.76 -0.37
CA VAL A 58 -14.42 8.39 -1.72
C VAL A 58 -15.12 9.58 -2.39
N GLN A 59 -15.93 10.33 -1.63
CA GLN A 59 -16.58 11.53 -2.11
C GLN A 59 -15.55 12.61 -2.52
N ALA A 60 -14.52 12.84 -1.70
CA ALA A 60 -13.47 13.80 -2.01
C ALA A 60 -12.68 13.42 -3.28
N LEU A 61 -12.37 12.14 -3.48
CA LEU A 61 -11.72 11.68 -4.71
C LEU A 61 -12.61 11.90 -5.94
N SER A 62 -13.91 11.62 -5.82
CA SER A 62 -14.89 11.87 -6.88
C SER A 62 -14.99 13.36 -7.24
N GLU A 63 -15.03 14.25 -6.24
CA GLU A 63 -15.07 15.70 -6.44
C GLU A 63 -13.80 16.28 -7.08
N LEU A 64 -12.66 15.61 -6.88
CA LEU A 64 -11.36 16.00 -7.42
C LEU A 64 -11.05 15.33 -8.77
N ASP A 65 -12.02 14.62 -9.36
CA ASP A 65 -11.85 13.82 -10.59
C ASP A 65 -10.69 12.82 -10.49
N VAL A 66 -10.40 12.29 -9.28
CA VAL A 66 -9.38 11.27 -9.05
C VAL A 66 -10.05 9.89 -9.11
N PRO A 67 -9.81 9.10 -10.16
CA PRO A 67 -10.40 7.78 -10.28
C PRO A 67 -9.79 6.82 -9.25
N LEU A 68 -10.66 6.04 -8.60
CA LEU A 68 -10.22 4.87 -7.83
C LEU A 68 -9.73 3.79 -8.81
N PRO A 69 -8.55 3.20 -8.59
CA PRO A 69 -8.13 2.03 -9.34
C PRO A 69 -9.07 0.86 -9.04
N ASP A 70 -9.16 -0.08 -9.98
CA ASP A 70 -9.81 -1.37 -9.73
C ASP A 70 -8.99 -2.20 -8.74
N GLU A 71 -9.65 -3.21 -8.16
CA GLU A 71 -9.03 -4.12 -7.18
C GLU A 71 -7.80 -4.82 -7.76
N GLU A 72 -7.83 -5.15 -9.07
CA GLU A 72 -6.70 -5.76 -9.77
C GLU A 72 -5.48 -4.82 -9.79
N THR A 73 -5.63 -3.56 -10.22
CA THR A 73 -4.53 -2.59 -10.23
C THR A 73 -4.05 -2.27 -8.82
N ALA A 74 -4.96 -2.15 -7.86
CA ALA A 74 -4.62 -1.91 -6.46
C ALA A 74 -3.81 -3.06 -5.86
N GLY A 75 -4.23 -4.30 -6.11
CA GLY A 75 -3.53 -5.51 -5.67
C GLY A 75 -2.13 -5.62 -6.27
N ARG A 76 -1.96 -5.31 -7.56
CA ARG A 76 -0.63 -5.30 -8.19
C ARG A 76 0.27 -4.22 -7.61
N ARG A 77 -0.25 -3.01 -7.35
CA ARG A 77 0.52 -1.94 -6.69
C ARG A 77 0.91 -2.32 -5.26
N LEU A 78 0.01 -2.97 -4.52
CA LEU A 78 0.31 -3.53 -3.20
C LEU A 78 1.48 -4.51 -3.29
N LEU A 79 1.40 -5.48 -4.22
CA LEU A 79 2.44 -6.48 -4.41
C LEU A 79 3.81 -5.86 -4.62
N VAL A 80 3.90 -4.91 -5.55
CA VAL A 80 5.16 -4.25 -5.87
C VAL A 80 5.64 -3.36 -4.73
N SER A 81 4.73 -2.68 -4.03
CA SER A 81 5.06 -1.88 -2.84
C SER A 81 5.64 -2.73 -1.71
N LEU A 82 5.09 -3.92 -1.48
CA LEU A 82 5.59 -4.87 -0.47
C LEU A 82 6.99 -5.39 -0.86
N ALA A 83 7.17 -5.77 -2.14
CA ALA A 83 8.47 -6.21 -2.64
C ALA A 83 9.54 -5.11 -2.53
N PHE A 84 9.21 -3.87 -2.91
CA PHE A 84 10.10 -2.72 -2.74
C PHE A 84 10.43 -2.48 -1.26
N GLY A 85 9.42 -2.52 -0.39
CA GLY A 85 9.61 -2.34 1.05
C GLY A 85 10.53 -3.39 1.65
N LEU A 86 10.40 -4.65 1.22
CA LEU A 86 11.27 -5.74 1.64
C LEU A 86 12.71 -5.57 1.15
N VAL A 87 12.90 -5.23 -0.12
CA VAL A 87 14.23 -5.02 -0.72
C VAL A 87 14.95 -3.83 -0.07
N GLN A 88 14.21 -2.77 0.27
CA GLN A 88 14.76 -1.59 0.93
C GLN A 88 14.97 -1.78 2.45
N GLY A 89 14.53 -2.91 3.01
CA GLY A 89 14.58 -3.18 4.45
C GLY A 89 13.63 -2.30 5.27
N ALA A 90 12.64 -1.68 4.62
CA ALA A 90 11.59 -0.91 5.28
C ALA A 90 10.49 -1.81 5.85
N LEU A 91 10.33 -3.01 5.29
CA LEU A 91 9.42 -4.05 5.77
C LEU A 91 10.21 -5.33 6.05
N SER A 92 9.82 -6.01 7.12
CA SER A 92 10.31 -7.34 7.47
C SER A 92 9.58 -8.41 6.62
N PRO A 93 10.19 -9.58 6.38
CA PRO A 93 9.53 -10.69 5.66
C PRO A 93 8.14 -11.03 6.21
N LYS A 94 8.01 -11.02 7.54
CA LYS A 94 6.74 -11.24 8.23
C LYS A 94 5.69 -10.15 7.93
N GLU A 95 6.10 -8.89 7.89
CA GLU A 95 5.20 -7.76 7.59
C GLU A 95 4.71 -7.82 6.13
N VAL A 96 5.48 -8.43 5.23
CA VAL A 96 5.05 -8.69 3.85
C VAL A 96 3.97 -9.77 3.80
N GLY A 97 4.14 -10.87 4.54
CA GLY A 97 3.14 -11.93 4.64
C GLY A 97 1.82 -11.42 5.23
N ASP A 98 1.91 -10.67 6.35
CA ASP A 98 0.75 -10.07 7.01
C ASP A 98 0.13 -8.90 6.21
N GLY A 99 0.90 -8.28 5.31
CA GLY A 99 0.48 -7.12 4.52
C GLY A 99 -0.37 -7.43 3.30
N LEU A 100 -0.53 -8.71 2.93
CA LEU A 100 -1.43 -9.15 1.85
C LEU A 100 -2.88 -9.16 2.34
N SER A 101 -3.47 -7.97 2.48
CA SER A 101 -4.86 -7.80 2.95
C SER A 101 -5.91 -8.26 1.93
N MET A 102 -5.53 -8.47 0.66
CA MET A 102 -6.44 -8.84 -0.42
C MET A 102 -5.84 -9.91 -1.32
N THR A 103 -6.72 -10.66 -2.00
CA THR A 103 -6.32 -11.62 -3.02
C THR A 103 -5.87 -10.87 -4.27
N VAL A 104 -4.61 -11.05 -4.65
CA VAL A 104 -4.02 -10.42 -5.85
C VAL A 104 -3.88 -11.48 -6.95
N THR A 105 -4.37 -11.15 -8.15
CA THR A 105 -4.14 -11.97 -9.35
C THR A 105 -2.79 -11.62 -9.97
N ALA A 106 -1.92 -12.62 -10.13
CA ALA A 106 -0.64 -12.45 -10.82
C ALA A 106 -0.83 -12.45 -12.35
N HIS A 107 -0.13 -11.56 -13.04
CA HIS A 107 -0.08 -11.50 -14.51
C HIS A 107 1.31 -11.83 -15.06
N THR A 108 2.36 -11.65 -14.26
CA THR A 108 3.73 -12.02 -14.63
C THR A 108 4.23 -13.22 -13.83
N GLN A 109 5.30 -13.84 -14.33
CA GLN A 109 5.95 -14.96 -13.66
C GLN A 109 6.55 -14.52 -12.32
N GLU A 110 7.10 -13.31 -12.24
CA GLU A 110 7.70 -12.75 -11.03
C GLU A 110 6.64 -12.42 -9.98
N GLU A 111 5.49 -11.86 -10.40
CA GLU A 111 4.35 -11.63 -9.51
C GLU A 111 3.85 -12.96 -8.93
N THR A 112 3.72 -13.98 -9.79
CA THR A 112 3.28 -15.32 -9.38
C THR A 112 4.27 -15.92 -8.38
N GLN A 113 5.57 -15.83 -8.66
CA GLN A 113 6.61 -16.38 -7.80
C GLN A 113 6.62 -15.71 -6.43
N PHE A 114 6.52 -14.38 -6.37
CA PHE A 114 6.47 -13.65 -5.11
C PHE A 114 5.21 -13.97 -4.31
N LEU A 115 4.04 -14.04 -4.97
CA LEU A 115 2.79 -14.44 -4.32
C LEU A 115 2.82 -15.86 -3.78
N SER A 116 3.37 -16.81 -4.55
CA SER A 116 3.49 -18.20 -4.11
C SER A 116 4.33 -18.30 -2.85
N VAL A 117 5.51 -17.67 -2.82
CA VAL A 117 6.41 -17.72 -1.65
C VAL A 117 5.80 -16.98 -0.45
N ALA A 118 5.13 -15.84 -0.67
CA ALA A 118 4.44 -15.12 0.40
C ALA A 118 3.27 -15.92 0.98
N ALA A 119 2.53 -16.65 0.14
CA ALA A 119 1.42 -17.51 0.57
C ALA A 119 1.87 -18.79 1.29
N GLU A 120 3.13 -19.22 1.09
CA GLU A 120 3.73 -20.32 1.87
C GLU A 120 4.05 -19.92 3.31
N TYR A 121 3.95 -18.62 3.65
CA TYR A 121 4.05 -18.19 5.04
C TYR A 121 2.95 -18.85 5.87
N SER A 122 3.38 -19.57 6.88
CA SER A 122 2.53 -20.18 7.89
C SER A 122 3.00 -19.73 9.25
N GLU A 123 2.06 -19.40 10.14
CA GLU A 123 2.36 -19.16 11.57
C GLU A 123 3.05 -20.37 12.24
N TRP A 124 2.97 -21.54 11.59
CA TRP A 124 3.55 -22.82 12.00
C TRP A 124 4.82 -23.19 11.24
N ILE A 125 5.45 -22.26 10.52
CA ILE A 125 6.74 -22.53 9.88
C ILE A 125 7.78 -22.90 10.95
N GLU A 126 8.52 -23.98 10.69
CA GLU A 126 9.57 -24.41 11.62
C GLU A 126 10.63 -23.30 11.73
N PRO A 127 11.14 -23.00 12.93
CA PRO A 127 12.11 -21.92 13.11
C PRO A 127 13.43 -22.15 12.33
N ASP A 128 13.75 -23.40 11.98
CA ASP A 128 14.89 -23.75 11.14
C ASP A 128 14.65 -23.47 9.65
N ASP A 129 13.39 -23.48 9.19
CA ASP A 129 12.98 -23.20 7.81
C ASP A 129 12.68 -21.72 7.57
N LEU A 130 12.40 -20.95 8.64
CA LEU A 130 12.14 -19.51 8.59
C LEU A 130 13.24 -18.75 7.81
N PRO A 131 14.56 -18.93 8.07
CA PRO A 131 15.60 -18.18 7.36
C PRO A 131 15.73 -18.60 5.88
N ALA A 132 15.32 -19.82 5.53
CA ALA A 132 15.32 -20.28 4.14
C ALA A 132 14.16 -19.60 3.38
N TRP A 133 12.96 -19.62 3.96
CA TRP A 133 11.80 -18.93 3.44
C TRP A 133 12.02 -17.41 3.31
N GLU A 134 12.59 -16.75 4.32
CA GLU A 134 12.90 -15.31 4.25
C GLU A 134 13.82 -14.98 3.08
N ARG A 135 14.82 -15.82 2.82
CA ARG A 135 15.72 -15.65 1.67
C ARG A 135 15.01 -15.84 0.35
N GLU A 136 14.15 -16.85 0.24
CA GLU A 136 13.36 -17.09 -0.98
C GLU A 136 12.41 -15.92 -1.27
N LEU A 137 11.74 -15.41 -0.24
CA LEU A 137 10.86 -14.25 -0.35
C LEU A 137 11.66 -13.02 -0.79
N GLN A 138 12.85 -12.82 -0.23
CA GLN A 138 13.71 -11.69 -0.59
C GLN A 138 14.27 -11.80 -2.01
N VAL A 139 14.61 -13.01 -2.48
CA VAL A 139 15.01 -13.24 -3.88
C VAL A 139 13.84 -12.96 -4.83
N ALA A 140 12.64 -13.46 -4.52
CA ALA A 140 11.45 -13.21 -5.32
C ALA A 140 11.11 -11.70 -5.38
N ALA A 141 11.24 -10.98 -4.26
CA ALA A 141 11.05 -9.53 -4.21
C ALA A 141 12.05 -8.77 -5.08
N GLN A 142 13.33 -9.19 -5.10
CA GLN A 142 14.35 -8.59 -5.96
C GLN A 142 14.04 -8.82 -7.44
N LEU A 143 13.61 -10.02 -7.82
CA LEU A 143 13.21 -10.34 -9.19
C LEU A 143 12.01 -9.49 -9.63
N LEU A 144 10.97 -9.40 -8.79
CA LEU A 144 9.80 -8.57 -9.06
C LEU A 144 10.17 -7.09 -9.19
N THR A 145 11.03 -6.58 -8.30
CA THR A 145 11.51 -5.19 -8.33
C THR A 145 12.37 -4.89 -9.57
N ALA A 146 13.18 -5.85 -10.02
CA ALA A 146 14.02 -5.71 -11.20
C ALA A 146 13.23 -5.82 -12.52
N SER A 147 12.22 -6.68 -12.57
CA SER A 147 11.33 -6.82 -13.73
C SER A 147 10.28 -5.70 -13.82
N THR A 148 9.97 -5.05 -12.69
CA THR A 148 9.06 -3.91 -12.69
C THR A 148 9.82 -2.64 -13.07
N ASP A 149 9.68 -2.20 -14.32
CA ASP A 149 10.06 -0.86 -14.76
C ASP A 149 9.07 0.16 -14.17
N LEU A 150 9.09 0.32 -12.85
CA LEU A 150 8.45 1.46 -12.21
C LEU A 150 9.39 2.63 -12.40
N GLY A 151 9.09 3.42 -13.43
CA GLY A 151 9.52 4.81 -13.49
C GLY A 151 9.33 5.51 -12.12
N PRO A 152 10.03 6.63 -11.88
CA PRO A 152 10.56 7.11 -10.58
C PRO A 152 9.56 7.44 -9.43
N GLY A 153 8.35 6.89 -9.40
CA GLY A 153 7.27 7.19 -8.45
C GLY A 153 7.34 6.49 -7.09
N ILE A 154 8.14 5.43 -6.90
CA ILE A 154 8.28 4.73 -5.60
C ILE A 154 9.63 5.02 -4.97
N ARG A 155 9.95 6.31 -4.81
CA ARG A 155 10.98 6.73 -3.86
C ARG A 155 10.28 7.42 -2.69
N THR A 156 9.56 6.62 -1.90
CA THR A 156 9.04 7.10 -0.62
C THR A 156 10.20 7.48 0.27
N SER A 157 10.17 8.74 0.68
CA SER A 157 11.12 9.39 1.56
C SER A 157 11.24 8.60 2.86
N ALA A 158 12.36 7.89 3.02
CA ALA A 158 12.84 7.47 4.32
C ALA A 158 13.24 8.71 5.13
N SER A 159 12.25 9.36 5.76
CA SER A 159 12.53 10.35 6.80
C SER A 159 12.96 9.60 8.06
N ARG A 160 14.28 9.42 8.18
CA ARG A 160 14.99 9.17 9.43
C ARG A 160 14.56 10.23 10.45
N HIS A 161 13.91 9.82 11.54
CA HIS A 161 13.84 10.62 12.75
C HIS A 161 14.96 10.13 13.67
N ASP A 162 15.74 11.10 14.15
CA ASP A 162 16.90 10.99 15.04
C ASP A 162 16.49 10.51 16.44
#